data_AF-A0A9D0VE10-F1
#
_entry.id   AF-A0A9D0VE10-F1
#
_cell.length_a   1.000
_cell.length_b   1.000
_cell.length_c   1.000
_cell.angle_alpha   90.00
_cell.angle_beta   90.00
_cell.angle_gamma   90.00
#
_symmetry.space_group_name_H-M   'P 1'
#
loop_
_entity.id
_entity.type
_entity.pdbx_description
1 polymer ?
#
loop_
_entity_poly.entity_id
_entity_poly.type
_entity_poly.pdbx_seq_one_letter_code
_entity_poly.pdbx_strand_id
1 'polypeptide(L)'
;MPTTEIVGAWISIFLTLCIFSYLYDDNPIYKLVEHLFLGVSIGYSVVEAYFGAFKPNVINKLADGQLTPLVALVLVLMLFSKVIPRFSYLARIPIAFIVAAFAGVKLTGEANSNLMTQVAQSMPNLAAVYAEHGLWSWDADGAGLFSSLFLVAGLSACLLHFYFSAPHQRGMKVVSRFGVLVLMLSFGASFGYTVMGRISLCIGRVQEMLGLNRPIDEAEIIQPQLATLVSLVVIVGSLVVWRVQQSRQRGAEG
;
A
#
# COMPACT_ATOMS: atom_id res chain seq x y z
N MET A 1 4.57 -32.88 2.99
CA MET A 1 4.02 -31.52 2.76
C MET A 1 2.79 -31.64 1.89
N PRO A 2 1.74 -30.88 2.15
CA PRO A 2 0.50 -31.02 1.41
C PRO A 2 0.74 -30.57 -0.04
N THR A 3 0.30 -31.37 -1.00
CA THR A 3 0.37 -31.10 -2.44
C THR A 3 -0.14 -29.70 -2.83
N THR A 4 -0.98 -29.10 -1.98
CA THR A 4 -1.47 -27.72 -2.07
C THR A 4 -0.36 -26.67 -2.06
N GLU A 5 0.72 -26.86 -1.31
CA GLU A 5 1.85 -25.92 -1.25
C GLU A 5 2.66 -25.94 -2.55
N ILE A 6 2.84 -27.13 -3.13
CA ILE A 6 3.52 -27.31 -4.41
C ILE A 6 2.72 -26.64 -5.53
N VAL A 7 1.42 -26.95 -5.61
CA VAL A 7 0.52 -26.37 -6.62
C VAL A 7 0.41 -24.86 -6.44
N GLY A 8 0.29 -24.37 -5.21
CA GLY A 8 0.26 -22.94 -4.91
C GLY A 8 1.54 -22.21 -5.33
N ALA A 9 2.71 -22.81 -5.07
CA ALA A 9 4.00 -22.27 -5.49
C ALA A 9 4.14 -22.18 -7.01
N TRP A 10 3.73 -23.22 -7.74
CA TRP A 10 3.78 -23.24 -9.20
C TRP A 10 2.85 -22.20 -9.81
N ILE A 11 1.64 -22.06 -9.26
CA ILE A 11 0.69 -21.02 -9.68
C ILE A 11 1.26 -19.63 -9.40
N SER A 12 1.86 -19.40 -8.22
CA SER A 12 2.49 -18.11 -7.87
C SER A 12 3.58 -17.70 -8.87
N ILE A 13 4.49 -18.63 -9.20
CA ILE A 13 5.56 -18.40 -10.17
C ILE A 13 4.98 -18.12 -11.57
N PHE A 14 3.99 -18.89 -12.00
CA PHE A 14 3.33 -18.71 -13.28
C PHE A 14 2.62 -17.35 -13.40
N LEU A 15 1.84 -16.95 -12.38
CA LEU A 15 1.17 -15.64 -12.33
C LEU A 15 2.18 -14.50 -12.32
N THR A 16 3.28 -14.64 -11.56
CA THR A 16 4.35 -13.64 -11.50
C THR A 16 4.96 -13.39 -12.88
N LEU A 17 5.24 -14.46 -13.64
CA LEU A 17 5.74 -14.33 -15.01
C LEU A 17 4.70 -13.77 -15.98
N CYS A 18 3.42 -14.11 -15.82
CA CYS A 18 2.34 -13.52 -16.61
C CYS A 18 2.26 -12.00 -16.41
N ILE A 19 2.48 -11.52 -15.18
CA ILE A 19 2.53 -10.08 -14.89
C ILE A 19 3.79 -9.46 -15.52
N PHE A 20 4.95 -10.11 -15.42
CA PHE A 20 6.17 -9.62 -16.07
C PHE A 20 6.09 -9.57 -17.60
N SER A 21 5.20 -10.36 -18.21
CA SER A 21 4.93 -10.30 -19.66
C SER A 21 4.49 -8.90 -20.13
N TYR A 22 3.91 -8.08 -19.26
CA TYR A 22 3.60 -6.67 -19.55
C TYR A 22 4.83 -5.85 -19.97
N LEU A 23 6.03 -6.20 -19.48
CA LEU A 23 7.27 -5.51 -19.84
C LEU A 23 7.59 -5.61 -21.34
N TYR A 24 7.06 -6.63 -22.02
CA TYR A 24 7.28 -6.86 -23.44
C TYR A 24 6.28 -6.11 -24.31
N ASP A 25 4.99 -6.31 -24.06
CA ASP A 25 3.86 -5.64 -24.72
C ASP A 25 2.55 -5.97 -23.99
N ASP A 26 1.49 -5.25 -24.36
CA ASP A 26 0.14 -5.33 -23.80
C ASP A 26 -0.62 -6.59 -24.27
N ASN A 27 -0.15 -7.75 -23.81
CA ASN A 27 -0.55 -9.08 -24.28
C ASN A 27 -1.85 -9.59 -23.59
N PRO A 28 -2.57 -10.56 -24.21
CA PRO A 28 -3.82 -11.08 -23.65
C PRO A 28 -3.64 -11.90 -22.35
N ILE A 29 -2.45 -12.46 -22.13
CA ILE A 29 -2.14 -13.28 -20.94
C ILE A 29 -2.04 -12.40 -19.69
N TYR A 30 -1.35 -11.26 -19.83
CA TYR A 30 -1.28 -10.22 -18.82
C TYR A 30 -2.68 -9.71 -18.48
N LYS A 31 -3.51 -9.39 -19.48
CA LYS A 31 -4.90 -8.93 -19.26
C LYS A 31 -5.78 -9.95 -18.55
N LEU A 32 -5.62 -11.25 -18.85
CA LEU A 32 -6.31 -12.32 -18.13
C LEU A 32 -5.94 -12.29 -16.64
N VAL A 33 -4.65 -12.24 -16.34
CA VAL A 33 -4.16 -12.22 -14.95
C VAL A 33 -4.56 -10.93 -14.24
N GLU A 34 -4.56 -9.79 -14.93
CA GLU A 34 -5.06 -8.52 -14.40
C GLU A 34 -6.55 -8.62 -14.01
N HIS A 35 -7.40 -9.13 -14.90
CA HIS A 35 -8.82 -9.31 -14.59
C HIS A 35 -9.07 -10.34 -13.49
N LEU A 36 -8.28 -11.42 -13.46
CA LEU A 36 -8.33 -12.40 -12.37
C LEU A 36 -7.98 -11.74 -11.02
N PHE A 37 -6.88 -10.99 -10.97
CA PHE A 37 -6.42 -10.30 -9.77
C PHE A 37 -7.44 -9.27 -9.28
N LEU A 38 -7.98 -8.44 -10.19
CA LEU A 38 -9.02 -7.47 -9.88
C LEU A 38 -10.31 -8.16 -9.38
N GLY A 39 -10.71 -9.25 -10.04
CA GLY A 39 -11.89 -10.03 -9.65
C GLY A 39 -11.78 -10.63 -8.25
N VAL A 40 -10.63 -11.25 -7.94
CA VAL A 40 -10.35 -11.80 -6.60
C VAL A 40 -10.30 -10.70 -5.56
N SER A 41 -9.66 -9.57 -5.86
CA SER A 41 -9.57 -8.42 -4.94
C SER A 41 -10.95 -7.86 -4.60
N ILE A 42 -11.78 -7.61 -5.61
CA ILE A 42 -13.16 -7.13 -5.41
C ILE A 42 -13.99 -8.17 -4.66
N GLY A 43 -13.87 -9.45 -5.00
CA GLY A 43 -14.58 -10.54 -4.32
C GLY A 43 -14.24 -10.62 -2.83
N TYR A 44 -12.95 -10.56 -2.50
CA TYR A 44 -12.48 -10.53 -1.11
C TYR A 44 -13.01 -9.31 -0.37
N SER A 45 -12.89 -8.11 -0.94
CA SER A 45 -13.41 -6.87 -0.33
C SER A 45 -14.93 -6.92 -0.09
N VAL A 46 -15.71 -7.53 -0.99
CA VAL A 46 -17.17 -7.69 -0.83
C VAL A 46 -17.49 -8.63 0.33
N VAL A 47 -16.78 -9.75 0.44
CA VAL A 47 -16.95 -10.71 1.54
C VAL A 47 -16.59 -10.06 2.88
N GLU A 48 -15.46 -9.37 2.94
CA GLU A 48 -15.03 -8.63 4.13
C GLU A 48 -16.03 -7.55 4.52
N ALA A 49 -16.53 -6.77 3.56
CA ALA A 49 -17.56 -5.76 3.82
C ALA A 49 -18.87 -6.39 4.31
N TYR A 50 -19.29 -7.52 3.74
CA TYR A 50 -20.52 -8.19 4.13
C TYR A 50 -20.43 -8.77 5.55
N PHE A 51 -19.40 -9.56 5.84
CA PHE A 51 -19.26 -10.21 7.14
C PHE A 51 -18.72 -9.30 8.23
N GLY A 52 -17.84 -8.36 7.88
CA GLY A 52 -17.20 -7.45 8.82
C GLY A 52 -18.04 -6.22 9.17
N ALA A 53 -18.84 -5.70 8.22
CA ALA A 53 -19.61 -4.48 8.43
C ALA A 53 -21.12 -4.69 8.30
N PHE A 54 -21.59 -5.29 7.20
CA PHE A 54 -23.01 -5.31 6.88
C PHE A 54 -23.82 -6.23 7.81
N LYS A 55 -23.42 -7.50 7.92
CA LYS A 55 -24.08 -8.49 8.78
C LYS A 55 -24.10 -8.07 10.26
N PRO A 56 -22.98 -7.71 10.91
CA PRO A 56 -23.01 -7.35 12.32
C PRO A 56 -23.71 -6.03 12.60
N ASN A 57 -23.55 -5.00 11.76
CA ASN A 57 -24.10 -3.67 12.06
C ASN A 57 -25.54 -3.47 11.60
N VAL A 58 -25.99 -4.21 10.59
CA VAL A 58 -27.36 -4.09 10.05
C VAL A 58 -28.19 -5.30 10.46
N ILE A 59 -27.79 -6.50 10.05
CA ILE A 59 -28.63 -7.71 10.21
C ILE A 59 -28.75 -8.10 11.69
N ASN A 60 -27.63 -8.24 12.40
CA ASN A 60 -27.64 -8.68 13.79
C ASN A 60 -28.29 -7.63 14.71
N LYS A 61 -27.95 -6.34 14.56
CA LYS A 61 -28.56 -5.27 15.38
C LYS A 61 -30.07 -5.11 15.15
N LEU A 62 -30.53 -5.38 13.93
CA LEU A 62 -31.97 -5.36 13.62
C LEU A 62 -32.68 -6.60 14.18
N ALA A 63 -32.02 -7.76 14.19
CA ALA A 63 -32.51 -8.97 14.85
C ALA A 63 -32.61 -8.79 16.38
N ASP A 64 -31.71 -8.00 16.98
CA ASP A 64 -31.73 -7.64 18.40
C ASP A 64 -32.77 -6.55 18.74
N GLY A 65 -33.60 -6.11 17.78
CA GLY A 65 -34.68 -5.15 17.98
C GLY A 65 -34.25 -3.68 18.02
N GLN A 66 -32.99 -3.35 17.71
CA GLN A 66 -32.54 -1.96 17.64
C GLN A 66 -32.97 -1.33 16.31
N LEU A 67 -33.64 -0.18 16.38
CA LEU A 67 -34.15 0.54 15.19
C LEU A 67 -33.11 1.50 14.57
N THR A 68 -31.98 1.76 15.25
CA THR A 68 -30.89 2.59 14.75
C THR A 68 -30.33 2.17 13.37
N PRO A 69 -30.20 0.88 13.02
CA PRO A 69 -29.72 0.47 11.69
C PRO A 69 -30.72 0.78 10.57
N LEU A 70 -31.99 1.04 10.88
CA LEU A 70 -33.01 1.35 9.88
C LEU A 70 -32.71 2.66 9.16
N VAL A 71 -32.17 3.65 9.88
CA VAL A 71 -31.69 4.91 9.28
C VAL A 71 -30.55 4.63 8.29
N ALA A 72 -29.60 3.76 8.65
CA ALA A 72 -28.52 3.37 7.77
C ALA A 72 -29.03 2.61 6.53
N LEU A 73 -30.02 1.72 6.70
CA LEU A 73 -30.65 1.01 5.60
C LEU A 73 -31.35 1.97 4.62
N VAL A 74 -32.09 2.97 5.15
CA VAL A 74 -32.73 4.01 4.33
C VAL A 74 -31.69 4.82 3.57
N LEU A 75 -30.59 5.21 4.20
CA LEU A 75 -29.49 5.91 3.52
C LEU A 75 -28.84 5.05 2.43
N VAL A 76 -28.68 3.75 2.65
CA VAL A 76 -28.18 2.80 1.64
C VAL A 76 -29.17 2.68 0.48
N LEU A 77 -30.47 2.57 0.75
CA LEU A 77 -31.51 2.54 -0.29
C LEU A 77 -31.55 3.83 -1.11
N MET A 78 -31.37 4.99 -0.47
CA MET A 78 -31.26 6.27 -1.17
C MET A 78 -30.03 6.35 -2.08
N LEU A 79 -28.95 5.61 -1.79
CA LEU A 79 -27.78 5.54 -2.68
C LEU A 79 -28.13 4.87 -4.03
N PHE A 80 -29.01 3.86 -4.03
CA PHE A 80 -29.46 3.20 -5.26
C PHE A 80 -30.27 4.13 -6.16
N SER A 81 -30.80 5.26 -5.65
CA SER A 81 -31.46 6.27 -6.48
C SER A 81 -30.53 6.92 -7.50
N LYS A 82 -29.19 6.76 -7.35
CA LYS A 82 -28.18 7.19 -8.33
C LYS A 82 -28.27 6.45 -9.66
N VAL A 83 -28.80 5.22 -9.68
CA VAL A 83 -28.96 4.43 -10.91
C VAL A 83 -29.99 5.05 -11.85
N ILE A 84 -30.94 5.83 -11.31
CA ILE A 84 -31.99 6.48 -12.08
C ILE A 84 -31.67 7.99 -12.15
N PRO A 85 -31.34 8.55 -13.33
CA PRO A 85 -30.89 9.95 -13.45
C PRO A 85 -31.90 10.97 -12.91
N ARG A 86 -33.20 10.64 -12.93
CA ARG A 86 -34.30 11.49 -12.42
C ARG A 86 -34.32 11.65 -10.89
N PHE A 87 -33.84 10.66 -10.14
CA PHE A 87 -33.82 10.67 -8.65
C PHE A 87 -32.42 10.77 -8.06
N SER A 88 -31.41 11.09 -8.88
CA SER A 88 -30.02 11.17 -8.45
C SER A 88 -29.75 12.22 -7.38
N TYR A 89 -30.63 13.20 -7.17
CA TYR A 89 -30.52 14.18 -6.08
C TYR A 89 -30.61 13.53 -4.68
N LEU A 90 -31.43 12.48 -4.51
CA LEU A 90 -31.59 11.80 -3.21
C LEU A 90 -30.27 11.16 -2.73
N ALA A 91 -29.45 10.67 -3.65
CA ALA A 91 -28.14 10.09 -3.34
C ALA A 91 -27.14 11.12 -2.77
N ARG A 92 -27.39 12.44 -2.91
CA ARG A 92 -26.52 13.49 -2.33
C ARG A 92 -26.56 13.49 -0.81
N ILE A 93 -27.70 13.15 -0.20
CA ILE A 93 -27.87 13.17 1.27
C ILE A 93 -27.00 12.08 1.93
N PRO A 94 -27.07 10.78 1.51
CA PRO A 94 -26.15 9.76 2.00
C PRO A 94 -24.68 10.09 1.75
N ILE A 95 -24.33 10.63 0.58
CA ILE A 95 -22.93 10.98 0.27
C ILE A 95 -22.43 12.09 1.19
N ALA A 96 -23.24 13.14 1.42
CA ALA A 96 -22.89 14.22 2.34
C ALA A 96 -22.75 13.70 3.77
N PHE A 97 -23.63 12.80 4.22
CA PHE A 97 -23.54 12.15 5.52
C PHE A 97 -22.26 11.34 5.67
N ILE A 98 -21.92 10.49 4.68
CA ILE A 98 -20.69 9.70 4.67
C ILE A 98 -19.48 10.63 4.74
N VAL A 99 -19.39 11.64 3.86
CA VAL A 99 -18.25 12.56 3.85
C VAL A 99 -18.12 13.32 5.17
N ALA A 100 -19.21 13.84 5.74
CA ALA A 100 -19.19 14.55 7.01
C ALA A 100 -18.80 13.65 8.18
N ALA A 101 -19.37 12.44 8.26
CA ALA A 101 -19.06 11.46 9.30
C ALA A 101 -17.60 11.00 9.22
N PHE A 102 -17.12 10.64 8.02
CA PHE A 102 -15.71 10.25 7.82
C PHE A 102 -14.76 11.41 8.11
N ALA A 103 -15.07 12.62 7.65
CA ALA A 103 -14.27 13.81 7.96
C ALA A 103 -14.24 14.09 9.47
N GLY A 104 -15.37 13.99 10.16
CA GLY A 104 -15.46 14.17 11.61
C GLY A 104 -14.63 13.14 12.38
N VAL A 105 -14.84 11.84 12.10
CA VAL A 105 -14.10 10.75 12.75
C VAL A 105 -12.61 10.85 12.46
N LYS A 106 -12.21 11.07 11.20
CA LYS A 106 -10.79 11.23 10.86
C LYS A 106 -10.20 12.47 11.48
N LEU A 107 -10.90 13.60 11.51
CA LEU A 107 -10.39 14.82 12.14
C LEU A 107 -10.12 14.58 13.62
N THR A 108 -11.08 14.03 14.37
CA THR A 108 -10.89 13.78 15.81
C THR A 108 -9.91 12.64 16.09
N GLY A 109 -9.94 11.59 15.27
CA GLY A 109 -9.07 10.43 15.41
C GLY A 109 -7.63 10.79 15.11
N GLU A 110 -7.36 11.36 13.93
CA GLU A 110 -6.03 11.79 13.50
C GLU A 110 -5.47 12.90 14.41
N ALA A 111 -6.31 13.88 14.80
CA ALA A 111 -5.86 14.96 15.67
C ALA A 111 -5.51 14.46 17.09
N ASN A 112 -6.26 13.50 17.64
CA ASN A 112 -5.97 13.00 18.99
C ASN A 112 -4.92 11.90 19.00
N SER A 113 -4.91 10.97 18.03
CA SER A 113 -3.97 9.86 18.03
C SER A 113 -2.67 10.21 17.35
N ASN A 114 -2.73 10.79 16.15
CA ASN A 114 -1.53 10.90 15.31
C ASN A 114 -0.75 12.18 15.61
N LEU A 115 -1.41 13.31 15.88
CA LEU A 115 -0.67 14.50 16.33
C LEU A 115 -0.08 14.31 17.73
N MET A 116 -0.82 13.73 18.68
CA MET A 116 -0.30 13.52 20.04
C MET A 116 0.86 12.53 20.04
N THR A 117 0.76 11.43 19.29
CA THR A 117 1.88 10.47 19.16
C THR A 117 3.07 11.07 18.42
N GLN A 118 2.85 11.84 17.35
CA GLN A 118 3.94 12.54 16.65
C GLN A 118 4.66 13.55 17.56
N VAL A 119 3.90 14.32 18.36
CA VAL A 119 4.47 15.25 19.33
C VAL A 119 5.26 14.50 20.42
N ALA A 120 4.69 13.43 20.98
CA ALA A 120 5.39 12.61 21.97
C ALA A 120 6.67 11.97 21.40
N GLN A 121 6.63 11.43 20.18
CA GLN A 121 7.78 10.86 19.48
C GLN A 121 8.85 11.90 19.14
N SER A 122 8.45 13.17 18.97
CA SER A 122 9.38 14.27 18.74
C SER A 122 10.08 14.79 20.00
N MET A 123 9.68 14.31 21.19
CA MET A 123 10.28 14.66 22.48
C MET A 123 10.89 13.41 23.16
N PRO A 124 11.93 12.79 22.55
CA PRO A 124 12.57 11.62 23.15
C PRO A 124 13.19 11.99 24.51
N ASN A 125 13.17 11.04 25.46
CA ASN A 125 13.88 11.20 26.71
C ASN A 125 15.39 10.96 26.48
N LEU A 126 16.16 12.04 26.29
CA LEU A 126 17.58 11.99 25.98
C LEU A 126 18.41 11.19 26.99
N ALA A 127 18.04 11.23 28.28
CA ALA A 127 18.75 10.50 29.33
C ALA A 127 18.54 8.99 29.22
N ALA A 128 17.31 8.56 28.88
CA ALA A 128 17.00 7.16 28.65
C ALA A 128 17.69 6.64 27.37
N VAL A 129 17.64 7.41 26.28
CA VAL A 129 18.30 7.03 25.01
C VAL A 129 19.82 6.92 25.18
N TYR A 130 20.44 7.82 25.94
CA TYR A 130 21.88 7.74 26.23
C TYR A 130 22.24 6.51 27.07
N ALA A 131 21.40 6.14 28.05
CA ALA A 131 21.61 4.95 28.87
C ALA A 131 21.50 3.65 28.07
N GLU A 132 20.63 3.61 27.05
CA GLU A 132 20.35 2.42 26.25
C GLU A 132 21.28 2.25 25.04
N HIS A 133 21.54 3.33 24.29
CA HIS A 133 22.28 3.28 23.02
C HIS A 133 23.59 4.10 23.03
N GLY A 134 23.92 4.75 24.14
CA GLY A 134 25.10 5.62 24.23
C GLY A 134 25.00 6.87 23.34
N LEU A 135 26.14 7.33 22.83
CA LEU A 135 26.20 8.49 21.94
C LEU A 135 25.68 8.19 20.53
N TRP A 136 26.06 7.03 20.00
CA TRP A 136 25.71 6.53 18.67
C TRP A 136 25.90 5.01 18.64
N SER A 137 24.87 4.27 18.23
CA SER A 137 24.96 2.82 18.05
C SER A 137 24.87 2.45 16.57
N TRP A 138 25.87 1.72 16.07
CA TRP A 138 25.85 1.18 14.71
C TRP A 138 24.93 -0.06 14.58
N ASP A 139 24.69 -0.74 15.70
CA ASP A 139 23.86 -1.94 15.77
C ASP A 139 22.35 -1.64 15.70
N ALA A 140 21.93 -0.44 16.14
CA ALA A 140 20.54 0.01 16.09
C ALA A 140 20.34 1.16 15.09
N ASP A 141 20.89 1.04 13.88
CA ASP A 141 20.70 1.97 12.76
C ASP A 141 20.99 3.46 13.08
N GLY A 142 21.96 3.73 13.96
CA GLY A 142 22.31 5.08 14.38
C GLY A 142 21.40 5.66 15.47
N ALA A 143 20.60 4.84 16.15
CA ALA A 143 19.89 5.24 17.36
C ALA A 143 20.91 5.67 18.43
N GLY A 144 20.70 6.86 19.00
CA GLY A 144 21.59 7.40 20.02
C GLY A 144 21.25 8.84 20.38
N LEU A 145 22.04 9.41 21.30
CA LEU A 145 21.87 10.79 21.73
C LEU A 145 21.99 11.78 20.57
N PHE A 146 22.92 11.55 19.64
CA PHE A 146 23.13 12.45 18.50
C PHE A 146 21.94 12.51 17.55
N SER A 147 21.34 11.37 17.18
CA SER A 147 20.17 11.33 16.30
C SER A 147 18.93 11.94 16.98
N SER A 148 18.76 11.70 18.29
CA SER A 148 17.68 12.34 19.07
C SER A 148 17.83 13.86 19.15
N LEU A 149 19.06 14.36 19.39
CA LEU A 149 19.35 15.79 19.36
C LEU A 149 19.16 16.39 17.98
N PHE A 150 19.60 15.69 16.93
CA PHE A 150 19.42 16.11 15.55
C PHE A 150 17.93 16.19 15.19
N LEU A 151 17.11 15.25 15.65
CA LEU A 151 15.66 15.27 15.48
C LEU A 151 15.05 16.51 16.15
N VAL A 152 15.33 16.75 17.42
CA VAL A 152 14.77 17.88 18.18
C VAL A 152 15.22 19.23 17.59
N ALA A 153 16.52 19.37 17.29
CA ALA A 153 17.08 20.59 16.73
C ALA A 153 16.60 20.82 15.28
N GLY A 154 16.57 19.77 14.46
CA GLY A 154 16.08 19.81 13.09
C GLY A 154 14.60 20.15 13.00
N LEU A 155 13.76 19.54 13.84
CA LEU A 155 12.34 19.86 13.94
C LEU A 155 12.12 21.30 14.40
N SER A 156 12.83 21.74 15.44
CA SER A 156 12.74 23.12 15.92
C SER A 156 13.13 24.12 14.83
N ALA A 157 14.22 23.85 14.10
CA ALA A 157 14.67 24.68 12.97
C ALA A 157 13.66 24.69 11.81
N CYS A 158 13.01 23.55 11.53
CA CYS A 158 11.95 23.42 10.53
C CYS A 158 10.70 24.24 10.92
N LEU A 159 10.25 24.15 12.17
CA LEU A 159 9.11 24.94 12.65
C LEU A 159 9.41 26.44 12.59
N LEU A 160 10.64 26.86 12.92
CA LEU A 160 11.08 28.25 12.78
C LEU A 160 11.12 28.71 11.32
N HIS A 161 11.44 27.83 10.37
CA HIS A 161 11.40 28.15 8.93
C HIS A 161 9.97 28.48 8.46
N PHE A 162 8.98 27.69 8.88
CA PHE A 162 7.58 27.89 8.52
C PHE A 162 6.83 28.89 9.40
N TYR A 163 7.48 29.41 10.45
CA TYR A 163 6.88 30.44 11.30
C TYR A 163 6.89 31.80 10.59
N PHE A 164 5.81 32.08 9.85
CA PHE A 164 5.65 33.30 9.04
C PHE A 164 5.52 34.60 9.86
N SER A 165 5.24 34.51 11.16
CA SER A 165 4.97 35.68 12.02
C SER A 165 6.23 36.33 12.62
N ALA A 166 7.43 35.77 12.45
CA ALA A 166 8.68 36.38 12.93
C ALA A 166 9.51 37.03 11.80
N PRO A 167 10.02 38.25 12.00
CA PRO A 167 10.95 38.86 11.05
C PRO A 167 12.25 38.05 10.99
N HIS A 168 12.59 37.56 9.80
CA HIS A 168 13.78 36.74 9.57
C HIS A 168 15.07 37.59 9.61
N GLN A 169 15.64 37.79 10.80
CA GLN A 169 16.96 38.41 11.01
C GLN A 169 18.13 37.49 10.56
N ARG A 170 19.37 38.00 10.51
CA ARG A 170 20.56 37.26 10.01
C ARG A 170 20.76 35.89 10.67
N GLY A 171 20.59 35.77 12.00
CA GLY A 171 20.70 34.49 12.71
C GLY A 171 19.56 33.52 12.39
N MET A 172 18.33 34.03 12.35
CA MET A 172 17.13 33.25 11.99
C MET A 172 17.24 32.64 10.58
N LYS A 173 17.84 33.36 9.62
CA LYS A 173 18.07 32.84 8.26
C LYS A 173 18.99 31.63 8.22
N VAL A 174 19.98 31.53 9.10
CA VAL A 174 20.90 30.38 9.15
C VAL A 174 20.18 29.15 9.72
N VAL A 175 19.47 29.32 10.84
CA VAL A 175 18.68 28.25 11.46
C VAL A 175 17.58 27.76 10.51
N SER A 176 16.89 28.69 9.87
CA SER A 176 15.85 28.41 8.87
C SER A 176 16.39 27.64 7.65
N ARG A 177 17.59 28.00 7.13
CA ARG A 177 18.25 27.22 6.06
C ARG A 177 18.65 25.82 6.49
N PHE A 178 19.11 25.64 7.73
CA PHE A 178 19.38 24.32 8.28
C PHE A 178 18.09 23.48 8.34
N GLY A 179 16.97 24.05 8.80
CA GLY A 179 15.66 23.40 8.78
C GLY A 179 15.22 22.95 7.38
N VAL A 180 15.42 23.79 6.35
CA VAL A 180 15.14 23.43 4.96
C VAL A 180 16.02 22.27 4.48
N LEU A 181 17.31 22.27 4.84
CA LEU A 181 18.21 21.16 4.50
C LEU A 181 17.74 19.86 5.15
N VAL A 182 17.36 19.89 6.43
CA VAL A 182 16.81 18.73 7.14
C VAL A 182 15.53 18.24 6.43
N LEU A 183 14.62 19.13 6.03
CA LEU A 183 13.43 18.77 5.27
C LEU A 183 13.75 18.11 3.93
N MET A 184 14.67 18.69 3.15
CA MET A 184 15.09 18.12 1.86
C MET A 184 15.69 16.72 2.04
N LEU A 185 16.49 16.52 3.10
CA LEU A 185 17.04 15.21 3.44
C LEU A 185 15.94 14.21 3.82
N SER A 186 14.98 14.60 4.68
CA SER A 186 13.87 13.73 5.09
C SER A 186 12.96 13.36 3.91
N PHE A 187 12.61 14.29 3.04
CA PHE A 187 11.84 13.98 1.83
C PHE A 187 12.62 13.10 0.85
N GLY A 188 13.92 13.35 0.69
CA GLY A 188 14.80 12.51 -0.12
C GLY A 188 14.89 11.07 0.40
N ALA A 189 15.03 10.91 1.71
CA ALA A 189 15.03 9.60 2.37
C ALA A 189 13.69 8.88 2.21
N SER A 190 12.56 9.57 2.40
CA SER A 190 11.22 9.01 2.21
C SER A 190 10.99 8.54 0.77
N PHE A 191 11.38 9.36 -0.21
CA PHE A 191 11.34 8.95 -1.63
C PHE A 191 12.23 7.73 -1.88
N GLY A 192 13.47 7.74 -1.38
CA GLY A 192 14.40 6.60 -1.48
C GLY A 192 13.85 5.31 -0.89
N TYR A 193 13.18 5.39 0.28
CA TYR A 193 12.55 4.23 0.92
C TYR A 193 11.43 3.64 0.06
N THR A 194 10.61 4.48 -0.60
CA THR A 194 9.57 3.96 -1.52
C THR A 194 10.16 3.27 -2.74
N VAL A 195 11.25 3.77 -3.30
CA VAL A 195 11.96 3.14 -4.43
C VAL A 195 12.57 1.81 -3.98
N MET A 196 13.25 1.80 -2.83
CA MET A 196 13.81 0.58 -2.23
C MET A 196 12.73 -0.46 -1.99
N GLY A 197 11.56 -0.08 -1.44
CA GLY A 197 10.44 -0.99 -1.22
C GLY A 197 9.94 -1.64 -2.52
N ARG A 198 9.81 -0.85 -3.60
CA ARG A 198 9.39 -1.39 -4.91
C ARG A 198 10.43 -2.34 -5.51
N ILE A 199 11.72 -2.04 -5.40
CA ILE A 199 12.80 -2.91 -5.87
C ILE A 199 12.87 -4.18 -5.01
N SER A 200 12.72 -4.06 -3.69
CA SER A 200 12.72 -5.19 -2.76
C SER A 200 11.60 -6.19 -3.06
N LEU A 201 10.40 -5.71 -3.40
CA LEU A 201 9.30 -6.58 -3.86
C LEU A 201 9.68 -7.35 -5.13
N CYS A 202 10.37 -6.72 -6.08
CA CYS A 202 10.86 -7.38 -7.30
C CYS A 202 11.91 -8.46 -6.96
N ILE A 203 12.87 -8.14 -6.09
CA ILE A 203 13.89 -9.09 -5.62
C ILE A 203 13.21 -10.31 -4.97
N GLY A 204 12.21 -10.09 -4.11
CA GLY A 204 11.47 -11.18 -3.46
C GLY A 204 10.80 -12.12 -4.48
N ARG A 205 10.27 -11.59 -5.58
CA ARG A 205 9.69 -12.42 -6.66
C ARG A 205 10.75 -13.19 -7.43
N VAL A 206 11.90 -12.59 -7.72
CA VAL A 206 13.03 -13.29 -8.36
C VAL A 206 13.58 -14.40 -7.47
N GLN A 207 13.70 -14.15 -6.16
CA GLN A 207 14.12 -15.16 -5.18
C GLN A 207 13.12 -16.33 -5.11
N GLU A 208 11.82 -16.06 -5.20
CA GLU A 208 10.77 -17.09 -5.26
C GLU A 208 10.90 -17.96 -6.53
N MET A 209 11.16 -17.35 -7.69
CA MET A 209 11.39 -18.07 -8.95
C MET A 209 12.66 -18.94 -8.90
N LEU A 210 13.72 -18.45 -8.26
CA LEU A 210 14.97 -19.18 -8.10
C LEU A 210 14.92 -20.25 -6.98
N GLY A 211 13.88 -20.24 -6.14
CA GLY A 211 13.75 -21.14 -5.00
C GLY A 211 14.60 -20.76 -3.79
N LEU A 212 15.22 -19.58 -3.79
CA LEU A 212 16.15 -19.13 -2.74
C LEU A 212 15.45 -18.70 -1.45
N ASN A 213 14.12 -18.56 -1.47
CA ASN A 213 13.29 -18.16 -0.33
C ASN A 213 12.74 -19.36 0.48
N ARG A 214 13.17 -20.59 0.18
CA ARG A 214 12.69 -21.81 0.86
C ARG A 214 13.86 -22.64 1.38
N PRO A 215 13.68 -23.38 2.49
CA PRO A 215 14.67 -24.34 2.96
C PRO A 215 14.95 -25.40 1.88
N ILE A 216 16.18 -25.91 1.86
CA ILE A 216 16.72 -26.77 0.78
C ILE A 216 15.81 -28.00 0.55
N ASP A 217 15.29 -28.57 1.63
CA ASP A 217 14.41 -29.74 1.61
C ASP A 217 13.07 -29.50 0.89
N GLU A 218 12.56 -28.27 0.89
CA GLU A 218 11.33 -27.86 0.19
C GLU A 218 11.58 -27.51 -1.28
N ALA A 219 12.75 -26.94 -1.56
CA ALA A 219 13.14 -26.53 -2.90
C ALA A 219 13.35 -27.72 -3.84
N GLU A 220 13.86 -28.85 -3.32
CA GLU A 220 14.06 -30.08 -4.09
C GLU A 220 12.75 -30.73 -4.53
N ILE A 221 11.70 -30.65 -3.70
CA ILE A 221 10.39 -31.25 -3.99
C ILE A 221 9.58 -30.34 -4.93
N ILE A 222 9.64 -29.03 -4.74
CA ILE A 222 8.86 -28.07 -5.53
C ILE A 222 9.50 -27.79 -6.89
N GLN A 223 10.83 -27.94 -7.02
CA GLN A 223 11.60 -27.64 -8.22
C GLN A 223 11.22 -26.28 -8.85
N PRO A 224 11.36 -25.17 -8.11
CA PRO A 224 10.93 -23.84 -8.55
C PRO A 224 11.65 -23.36 -9.82
N GLN A 225 12.89 -23.80 -10.03
CA GLN A 225 13.64 -23.53 -11.27
C GLN A 225 12.99 -24.20 -12.48
N LEU A 226 12.52 -25.45 -12.32
CA LEU A 226 11.81 -26.17 -13.37
C LEU A 226 10.43 -25.55 -13.62
N ALA A 227 9.70 -25.16 -12.57
CA ALA A 227 8.45 -24.42 -12.68
C ALA A 227 8.63 -23.11 -13.45
N THR A 228 9.71 -22.37 -13.17
CA THR A 228 10.08 -21.13 -13.87
C THR A 228 10.39 -21.37 -15.34
N LEU A 229 11.16 -22.42 -15.67
CA LEU A 229 11.46 -22.75 -17.06
C LEU A 229 10.21 -23.17 -17.84
N VAL A 230 9.36 -24.02 -17.26
CA VAL A 230 8.11 -24.47 -17.90
C VAL A 230 7.18 -23.29 -18.13
N SER A 231 6.95 -22.45 -17.12
CA SER A 231 6.10 -21.26 -17.25
C SER A 231 6.66 -20.25 -18.25
N LEU A 232 7.98 -20.05 -18.31
CA LEU A 232 8.62 -19.19 -19.31
C LEU A 232 8.43 -19.75 -20.72
N VAL A 233 8.61 -21.05 -20.94
CA VAL A 233 8.37 -21.68 -22.26
C VAL A 233 6.91 -21.53 -22.68
N VAL A 234 5.95 -21.73 -21.77
CA VAL A 234 4.52 -21.56 -22.04
C VAL A 234 4.20 -20.11 -22.42
N ILE A 235 4.74 -19.13 -21.68
CA ILE A 235 4.49 -17.70 -21.93
C ILE A 235 5.18 -17.25 -23.22
N VAL A 236 6.44 -17.61 -23.45
CA VAL A 236 7.14 -17.26 -24.69
C VAL A 236 6.49 -17.92 -25.90
N GLY A 237 6.10 -19.20 -25.79
CA GLY A 237 5.41 -19.91 -26.87
C GLY A 237 4.07 -19.25 -27.22
N SER A 238 3.28 -18.90 -26.22
CA SER A 238 2.00 -18.21 -26.42
C SER A 238 2.16 -16.77 -26.96
N LEU A 239 3.19 -16.03 -26.54
CA LEU A 239 3.54 -14.72 -27.11
C LEU A 239 3.98 -14.82 -28.58
N VAL A 240 4.77 -15.83 -28.94
CA VAL A 240 5.20 -16.06 -30.33
C VAL A 240 4.00 -16.39 -31.20
N VAL A 241 3.11 -17.28 -30.75
CA VAL A 241 1.87 -17.62 -31.48
C VAL A 241 1.00 -16.37 -31.67
N TRP A 242 0.82 -15.58 -30.62
CA TRP A 242 0.05 -14.33 -30.68
C TRP A 242 0.66 -13.31 -31.64
N ARG A 243 1.99 -13.12 -31.61
CA ARG A 243 2.69 -12.21 -32.52
C ARG A 243 2.58 -12.66 -33.98
N VAL A 244 2.67 -13.97 -34.26
CA VAL A 244 2.48 -14.53 -35.60
C VAL A 244 1.03 -14.34 -36.10
N GLN A 245 0.04 -14.42 -35.21
CA GLN A 245 -1.34 -14.16 -35.58
C GLN A 245 -1.59 -12.68 -35.91
N GLN A 246 -1.01 -11.76 -35.13
CA GLN A 246 -1.11 -10.32 -35.42
C GLN A 246 -0.41 -9.92 -36.72
N SER A 247 0.77 -10.49 -37.02
CA SER A 247 1.46 -10.21 -38.29
C SER A 247 0.69 -10.71 -39.50
N ARG A 248 0.02 -11.88 -39.38
CA ARG A 248 -0.89 -12.40 -40.42
C ARG A 248 -2.11 -11.52 -40.66
N GLN A 249 -2.70 -10.95 -39.61
CA GLN A 249 -3.83 -10.04 -39.76
C GLN A 249 -3.43 -8.72 -40.42
N ARG A 250 -2.28 -8.14 -40.04
CA ARG A 250 -1.76 -6.91 -40.68
C ARG A 250 -1.36 -7.09 -42.14
N GLY A 251 -0.93 -8.29 -42.54
CA GLY A 251 -0.60 -8.60 -43.94
C GLY A 251 -1.79 -8.94 -44.83
N ALA A 252 -2.99 -9.13 -44.26
CA ALA A 252 -4.22 -9.42 -45.01
C ALA A 252 -5.07 -8.16 -45.28
N GLU A 253 -4.75 -7.03 -44.63
CA GLU A 253 -5.46 -5.75 -44.75
C GLU A 253 -4.71 -4.71 -45.61
N GLY A 254 -3.56 -5.05 -46.19
CA GLY A 254 -2.76 -4.21 -47.09
C GLY A 254 -2.67 -4.79 -48.49
#